data_AF-A0A850L2W6-F1
#
_entry.id   AF-A0A850L2W6-F1
#
_cell.length_a   1.000
_cell.length_b   1.000
_cell.length_c   1.000
_cell.angle_alpha   90.00
_cell.angle_beta   90.00
_cell.angle_gamma   90.00
#
_symmetry.space_group_name_H-M   'P 1'
#
loop_
_entity.id
_entity.type
_entity.pdbx_description
1 polymer ?
#
loop_
_entity_poly.entity_id
_entity_poly.type
_entity_poly.pdbx_seq_one_letter_code
_entity_poly.pdbx_strand_id
1 'polypeptide(L)'
;AQGANCNLINNELYCASSDMDLVNNVIINIGLKELPADRSILLEMPGLYEAVISELNKRDFHYTVKNLGSESWIIVEQEDLELFNQIKNQKIYEMRMAENQ
;
A
#
# COMPACT_ATOMS: atom_id res chain seq x y z
N ALA A 1 -0.76 24.82 17.86
CA ALA A 1 -1.04 23.38 17.98
C ALA A 1 0.24 22.70 18.46
N GLN A 2 0.22 22.13 19.67
CA GLN A 2 1.34 21.36 20.20
C GLN A 2 1.34 20.01 19.48
N GLY A 3 2.27 19.82 18.54
CA GLY A 3 2.45 18.52 17.89
C GLY A 3 2.96 17.50 18.92
N ALA A 4 2.59 16.22 18.76
CA ALA A 4 3.26 15.17 19.51
C ALA A 4 4.75 15.19 19.14
N ASN A 5 5.60 15.50 20.11
CA ASN A 5 7.05 15.37 19.94
C ASN A 5 7.37 13.87 19.88
N CYS A 6 7.48 13.35 18.65
CA CYS A 6 7.88 11.98 18.39
C CYS A 6 9.28 11.95 17.76
N ASN A 7 10.14 11.07 18.25
CA ASN A 7 11.49 10.86 17.71
C ASN A 7 11.66 9.39 17.33
N LEU A 8 12.32 9.13 16.19
CA LEU A 8 12.72 7.80 15.75
C LEU A 8 14.12 7.52 16.29
N ILE A 9 14.27 6.49 17.13
CA ILE A 9 15.56 6.06 17.69
C ILE A 9 15.66 4.55 17.48
N ASN A 10 16.69 4.09 16.76
CA ASN A 10 16.92 2.66 16.49
C ASN A 10 15.69 1.92 15.90
N ASN A 11 15.00 2.53 14.94
CA ASN A 11 13.76 2.03 14.31
C ASN A 11 12.54 1.88 15.25
N GLU A 12 12.61 2.43 16.46
CA GLU A 12 11.49 2.51 17.39
C GLU A 12 11.03 3.96 17.53
N LEU A 13 9.71 4.18 17.44
CA LEU A 13 9.13 5.51 17.56
C LEU A 13 8.74 5.81 19.00
N TYR A 14 9.34 6.84 19.56
CA TYR A 14 9.08 7.32 20.92
C TYR A 14 8.30 8.63 20.86
N CYS A 15 7.05 8.60 21.30
CA CYS A 15 6.19 9.79 21.37
C CYS A 15 5.96 10.20 22.82
N ALA A 16 6.16 11.49 23.13
CA ALA A 16 5.92 12.05 24.46
C ALA A 16 4.42 12.36 24.74
N SER A 17 3.51 11.87 23.90
CA SER A 17 2.07 12.12 23.99
C SER A 17 1.31 10.85 24.38
N SER A 18 0.35 10.98 25.30
CA SER A 18 -0.60 9.91 25.65
C SER A 18 -1.83 9.87 24.73
N ASP A 19 -1.96 10.84 23.83
CA ASP A 19 -3.02 10.89 22.82
C ASP A 19 -2.68 9.94 21.66
N MET A 20 -3.35 8.79 21.64
CA MET A 20 -3.10 7.72 20.67
C MET A 20 -3.49 8.10 19.25
N ASP A 21 -4.48 8.98 19.04
CA ASP A 21 -4.90 9.43 17.71
C ASP A 21 -3.85 10.39 17.13
N LEU A 22 -3.27 11.25 17.97
CA LEU A 22 -2.16 12.12 17.60
C LEU A 22 -0.88 11.32 17.29
N VAL A 23 -0.60 10.29 18.10
CA VAL A 23 0.55 9.38 17.89
C VAL A 23 0.40 8.58 16.61
N ASN A 24 -0.79 8.02 16.34
CA ASN A 24 -1.08 7.30 15.11
C ASN A 24 -0.90 8.20 13.89
N ASN A 25 -1.40 9.44 13.92
CA ASN A 25 -1.20 10.39 12.83
C ASN A 25 0.29 10.70 12.59
N VAL A 26 1.11 10.80 13.65
CA VAL A 26 2.55 11.03 13.51
C VAL A 26 3.30 9.78 13.04
N ILE A 27 2.93 8.57 13.51
CA ILE A 27 3.44 7.29 13.00
C ILE A 27 3.15 7.15 11.52
N ILE A 28 1.91 7.43 11.11
CA ILE A 28 1.51 7.47 9.70
C ILE A 28 2.43 8.44 9.00
N ASN A 29 2.46 9.73 9.37
CA ASN A 29 3.28 10.77 8.72
C ASN A 29 4.80 10.47 8.64
N ILE A 30 5.38 9.79 9.65
CA ILE A 30 6.79 9.34 9.63
C ILE A 30 6.95 8.12 8.73
N GLY A 31 6.04 7.15 8.83
CA GLY A 31 5.91 6.02 7.92
C GLY A 31 5.75 6.47 6.47
N LEU A 32 5.05 7.60 6.21
CA LEU A 32 4.87 8.20 4.88
C LEU A 32 6.15 8.81 4.29
N LYS A 33 7.17 9.07 5.12
CA LYS A 33 8.49 9.53 4.65
C LYS A 33 9.40 8.37 4.19
N GLU A 34 9.18 7.14 4.68
CA GLU A 34 10.01 5.97 4.35
C GLU A 34 9.28 4.92 3.48
N LEU A 35 7.96 4.83 3.59
CA LEU A 35 7.02 4.15 2.69
C LEU A 35 6.02 5.18 2.16
N PRO A 36 5.39 5.01 0.99
CA PRO A 36 4.44 6.00 0.50
C PRO A 36 3.15 6.01 1.35
N ALA A 37 2.44 7.13 1.30
CA ALA A 37 1.32 7.61 2.12
C ALA A 37 0.13 6.67 2.40
N ASP A 38 0.15 5.45 1.88
CA ASP A 38 -1.06 4.72 1.48
C ASP A 38 -0.83 3.21 1.50
N ARG A 39 -1.92 2.46 1.43
CA ARG A 39 -1.88 1.00 1.46
C ARG A 39 -1.20 0.49 0.19
N SER A 40 0.05 0.04 0.36
CA SER A 40 0.90 -0.44 -0.73
C SER A 40 0.82 -1.95 -0.84
N ILE A 41 0.68 -2.49 -2.05
CA ILE A 41 0.60 -3.92 -2.32
C ILE A 41 1.66 -4.31 -3.34
N LEU A 42 2.50 -5.27 -2.95
CA LEU A 42 3.47 -5.94 -3.82
C LEU A 42 2.76 -7.08 -4.59
N LEU A 43 3.13 -7.24 -5.87
CA LEU A 43 2.61 -8.28 -6.75
C LEU A 43 3.74 -9.23 -7.16
N GLU A 44 3.72 -10.47 -6.66
CA GLU A 44 4.85 -11.41 -6.74
C GLU A 44 4.66 -12.54 -7.77
N MET A 45 3.76 -12.37 -8.74
CA MET A 45 3.49 -13.39 -9.78
C MET A 45 3.78 -12.83 -11.18
N PRO A 46 4.45 -13.58 -12.08
CA PRO A 46 4.72 -13.13 -13.44
C PRO A 46 3.45 -12.72 -14.17
N GLY A 47 3.43 -11.53 -14.78
CA GLY A 47 2.26 -11.02 -15.51
C GLY A 47 1.12 -10.48 -14.63
N LEU A 48 1.17 -10.68 -13.30
CA LEU A 48 0.10 -10.23 -12.40
C LEU A 48 0.04 -8.72 -12.30
N TYR A 49 1.20 -8.06 -12.34
CA TYR A 49 1.26 -6.60 -12.35
C TYR A 49 0.48 -6.02 -13.52
N GLU A 50 0.76 -6.50 -14.73
CA GLU A 50 0.11 -6.06 -15.96
C GLU A 50 -1.40 -6.38 -15.94
N ALA A 51 -1.76 -7.56 -15.45
CA ALA A 51 -3.16 -7.99 -15.35
C ALA A 51 -3.97 -7.13 -14.36
N VAL A 52 -3.40 -6.83 -13.19
CA VAL A 52 -4.02 -5.97 -12.17
C VAL A 52 -4.12 -4.55 -12.70
N ILE A 53 -3.03 -3.97 -13.21
CA ILE A 53 -3.03 -2.61 -13.79
C ILE A 53 -4.06 -2.47 -14.93
N SER A 54 -4.16 -3.47 -15.81
CA SER A 54 -5.16 -3.47 -16.88
C SER A 54 -6.60 -3.41 -16.32
N GLU A 55 -6.88 -4.15 -15.25
CA GLU A 55 -8.21 -4.18 -14.64
C GLU A 55 -8.53 -2.88 -13.88
N LEU A 56 -7.55 -2.29 -13.18
CA LEU A 56 -7.72 -1.01 -12.51
C LEU A 56 -8.02 0.11 -13.52
N ASN A 57 -7.27 0.16 -14.63
CA ASN A 57 -7.51 1.13 -15.71
C ASN A 57 -8.88 0.96 -16.36
N LYS A 58 -9.37 -0.27 -16.56
CA LYS A 58 -10.73 -0.51 -17.10
C LYS A 58 -11.83 0.01 -16.19
N ARG A 59 -11.56 0.08 -14.88
CA ARG A 59 -12.51 0.51 -13.85
C ARG A 59 -12.36 1.98 -13.48
N ASP A 60 -11.46 2.70 -14.14
CA ASP A 60 -11.08 4.08 -13.79
C ASP A 60 -10.69 4.20 -12.30
N PHE A 61 -10.03 3.16 -11.78
CA PHE A 61 -9.69 3.03 -10.37
C PHE A 61 -8.49 3.92 -10.03
N HIS A 62 -8.56 4.65 -8.91
CA HIS A 62 -7.46 5.52 -8.51
C HIS A 62 -6.34 4.74 -7.84
N TYR A 63 -5.11 4.85 -8.36
CA TYR A 63 -3.93 4.24 -7.77
C TYR A 63 -2.65 5.01 -8.17
N THR A 64 -1.58 4.83 -7.38
CA THR A 64 -0.23 5.30 -7.69
C THR A 64 0.72 4.12 -7.79
N VAL A 65 1.71 4.17 -8.69
CA VAL A 65 2.77 3.16 -8.78
C VAL A 65 4.07 3.75 -8.26
N LYS A 66 4.76 3.02 -7.38
CA LYS A 66 6.10 3.37 -6.90
C LYS A 66 7.07 2.22 -7.12
N ASN A 67 8.20 2.53 -7.73
CA ASN A 67 9.26 1.57 -7.96
C ASN A 67 10.33 1.72 -6.87
N LEU A 68 10.66 0.61 -6.19
CA LEU A 68 11.69 0.53 -5.17
C LEU A 68 12.66 -0.59 -5.56
N GLY A 69 13.83 -0.21 -6.10
CA GLY A 69 14.76 -1.18 -6.67
C GLY A 69 14.14 -1.91 -7.86
N SER A 70 14.09 -3.24 -7.79
CA SER A 70 13.46 -4.10 -8.81
C SER A 70 11.97 -4.34 -8.56
N GLU A 71 11.40 -3.82 -7.47
CA GLU A 71 10.03 -4.06 -7.07
C GLU A 71 9.12 -2.90 -7.47
N SER A 72 7.92 -3.24 -7.96
CA SER A 72 6.85 -2.28 -8.25
C SER A 72 5.74 -2.43 -7.22
N TRP A 73 5.41 -1.33 -6.56
CA TRP A 73 4.37 -1.25 -5.55
C TRP A 73 3.17 -0.50 -6.11
N ILE A 74 1.98 -1.06 -5.94
CA ILE A 74 0.74 -0.35 -6.23
C ILE A 74 0.17 0.19 -4.94
N ILE A 75 -0.13 1.47 -4.96
CA ILE A 75 -0.53 2.27 -3.82
C ILE A 75 -1.98 2.69 -4.05
N VAL A 76 -2.84 2.43 -3.07
CA VAL A 76 -4.27 2.75 -3.13
C VAL A 76 -4.72 3.42 -1.85
N GLU A 77 -5.77 4.23 -1.98
CA GLU A 77 -6.46 4.84 -0.84
C GLU A 77 -7.00 3.75 0.11
N GLN A 78 -7.10 4.08 1.40
CA GLN A 78 -7.55 3.11 2.41
C GLN A 78 -8.97 2.59 2.14
N GLU A 79 -9.87 3.45 1.67
CA GLU A 79 -11.26 3.09 1.33
C GLU A 79 -11.36 2.11 0.15
N ASP A 80 -10.35 2.12 -0.72
CA ASP A 80 -10.27 1.33 -1.94
C ASP A 80 -9.51 0.00 -1.76
N LEU A 81 -8.88 -0.20 -0.60
CA LEU A 81 -8.03 -1.35 -0.30
C LEU A 81 -8.77 -2.69 -0.44
N GLU A 82 -10.01 -2.76 0.03
CA GLU A 82 -10.79 -4.00 -0.03
C GLU A 82 -11.08 -4.39 -1.47
N LEU A 83 -11.56 -3.43 -2.26
CA LEU A 83 -11.87 -3.62 -3.67
C LEU A 83 -10.62 -3.96 -4.48
N PHE A 84 -9.50 -3.30 -4.21
CA PHE A 84 -8.21 -3.64 -4.82
C PHE A 84 -7.81 -5.09 -4.52
N ASN A 85 -7.94 -5.55 -3.27
CA ASN A 85 -7.59 -6.92 -2.91
C ASN A 85 -8.50 -7.94 -3.58
N GLN A 86 -9.78 -7.63 -3.76
CA GLN A 86 -10.69 -8.46 -4.55
C GLN A 86 -10.24 -8.58 -6.00
N ILE A 87 -9.87 -7.46 -6.64
CA ILE A 87 -9.34 -7.44 -8.02
C ILE A 87 -8.06 -8.28 -8.12
N LYS A 88 -7.11 -8.07 -7.21
CA LYS A 88 -5.85 -8.83 -7.16
C LYS A 88 -6.11 -10.34 -7.04
N ASN A 89 -6.94 -10.74 -6.06
CA ASN A 89 -7.22 -12.16 -5.82
C ASN A 89 -7.95 -12.80 -7.01
N GLN A 90 -8.87 -12.07 -7.65
CA GLN A 90 -9.54 -12.52 -8.86
C GLN A 90 -8.54 -12.75 -10.00
N LYS A 91 -7.59 -11.84 -10.23
CA LYS A 91 -6.56 -12.01 -11.27
C LYS A 91 -5.61 -13.16 -10.96
N ILE A 92 -5.22 -13.35 -9.70
CA ILE A 92 -4.44 -14.53 -9.29
C ILE A 92 -5.20 -15.82 -9.65
N TYR A 93 -6.49 -15.89 -9.35
CA TYR A 93 -7.31 -17.05 -9.66
C TYR A 93 -7.40 -17.31 -11.17
N GLU A 94 -7.74 -16.28 -11.96
CA GLU A 94 -7.85 -16.38 -13.43
C GLU A 94 -6.57 -16.89 -14.08
N MET A 95 -5.41 -16.35 -13.68
CA MET A 95 -4.11 -16.73 -14.23
C MET A 95 -3.72 -18.16 -13.86
N ARG A 96 -3.94 -18.56 -12.60
CA ARG A 96 -3.70 -19.95 -12.17
C ARG A 96 -4.60 -20.96 -12.87
N MET A 97 -5.84 -20.59 -13.21
CA MET A 97 -6.72 -21.47 -13.98
C MET A 97 -6.28 -21.60 -15.45
N ALA A 98 -5.76 -20.52 -16.04
CA ALA A 98 -5.23 -20.54 -17.40
C ALA A 98 -3.95 -21.37 -17.54
N GLU A 99 -3.09 -21.41 -16.51
CA GLU A 99 -1.89 -22.26 -16.48
C GLU A 99 -2.17 -23.76 -16.38
N ASN A 100 -3.37 -24.15 -15.93
CA ASN A 100 -3.79 -25.54 -15.75
C ASN A 100 -4.60 -26.09 -16.94
N GLN A 101 -4.67 -25.37 -18.06
CA GLN A 101 -5.31 -25.78 -19.33
C GLN A 101 -4.26 -26.10 -20.39
#